data_AF-A0A9N7RLY5-F1
#
_entry.id   AF-A0A9N7RLY5-F1
#
_cell.length_a   1.000
_cell.length_b   1.000
_cell.length_c   1.000
_cell.angle_alpha   90.00
_cell.angle_beta   90.00
_cell.angle_gamma   90.00
#
_symmetry.space_group_name_H-M   'P 1'
#
loop_
_entity.id
_entity.type
_entity.pdbx_description
1 polymer ?
#
loop_
_entity_poly.entity_id
_entity_poly.type
_entity_poly.pdbx_seq_one_letter_code
_entity_poly.pdbx_strand_id
1 'polypeptide(L)'
;RETRSAGTKVKGQRIRSDTLNTDEKAPQIPSCNPTMAFATRLLTRSTRQVYSGQSVMRPECVVAARSFAKGAGTAPPALKGDELLKGIFLEVKNKFETAIGVIRKEKITIDPDNPAAVAEYAKVMKTAREKANLFSESERIKYTIESRTQDIPDARSYLLALKDIRVKRGLVDELGAEAMMMDALDKVEKELKKPLLRNDKKGMALLKAEFDKVNQKLGIRREDLPKYEEQLELKIAKAQLEELKKGAVEAMETQKKRDEFKDEELPDVKSLDIRNFI
;
A
#
# COMPACT_ATOMS: atom_id res chain seq x y z
N ARG A 1 -30.72 67.57 -37.57
CA ARG A 1 -29.44 67.54 -36.80
C ARG A 1 -29.77 68.17 -35.45
N GLU A 2 -29.77 67.34 -34.39
CA GLU A 2 -30.04 67.61 -32.96
C GLU A 2 -31.10 68.66 -32.57
N THR A 3 -32.11 68.25 -31.79
CA THR A 3 -32.36 68.77 -30.43
C THR A 3 -33.59 68.16 -29.74
N ARG A 4 -33.41 67.84 -28.45
CA ARG A 4 -34.39 67.81 -27.32
C ARG A 4 -35.47 66.71 -27.38
N SER A 5 -35.82 66.02 -26.30
CA SER A 5 -36.13 66.56 -24.97
C SER A 5 -36.32 65.47 -23.90
N ALA A 6 -35.69 65.70 -22.74
CA ALA A 6 -36.22 65.53 -21.36
C ALA A 6 -36.48 64.13 -20.77
N GLY A 7 -36.23 63.85 -19.48
CA GLY A 7 -35.80 64.66 -18.32
C GLY A 7 -35.17 63.75 -17.24
N THR A 8 -34.20 64.21 -16.44
CA THR A 8 -34.34 64.72 -15.05
C THR A 8 -35.05 63.73 -14.10
N LYS A 9 -34.60 63.34 -12.89
CA LYS A 9 -33.89 64.00 -11.78
C LYS A 9 -33.64 62.86 -10.71
N VAL A 10 -32.43 62.61 -10.19
CA VAL A 10 -31.85 63.11 -8.92
C VAL A 10 -32.02 62.22 -7.67
N LYS A 11 -30.95 62.24 -6.84
CA LYS A 11 -30.78 61.86 -5.41
C LYS A 11 -30.68 60.35 -5.15
N GLY A 12 -29.62 59.81 -4.54
CA GLY A 12 -28.72 60.38 -3.54
C GLY A 12 -29.30 60.12 -2.14
N GLN A 13 -28.90 59.01 -1.51
CA GLN A 13 -28.99 58.89 -0.05
C GLN A 13 -28.02 57.83 0.50
N ARG A 14 -27.49 58.21 1.65
CA ARG A 14 -26.44 57.59 2.45
C ARG A 14 -27.11 56.93 3.66
N ILE A 15 -26.38 56.03 4.31
CA ILE A 15 -26.50 55.57 5.71
C ILE A 15 -27.50 54.41 5.93
N ARG A 16 -27.00 53.24 6.34
CA ARG A 16 -27.03 52.75 7.74
C ARG A 16 -26.21 51.47 7.93
N SER A 17 -25.27 51.60 8.85
CA SER A 17 -24.63 50.55 9.62
C SER A 17 -25.63 49.94 10.61
N ASP A 18 -25.73 48.61 10.62
CA ASP A 18 -26.20 47.87 11.80
C ASP A 18 -25.22 46.72 12.07
N THR A 19 -24.71 46.75 13.30
CA THR A 19 -23.86 45.79 13.98
C THR A 19 -24.61 44.50 14.29
N LEU A 20 -24.03 43.34 13.97
CA LEU A 20 -24.26 42.08 14.68
C LEU A 20 -22.92 41.32 14.81
N ASN A 21 -22.43 41.25 16.04
CA ASN A 21 -21.52 40.22 16.52
C ASN A 21 -22.21 38.85 16.39
N THR A 22 -21.48 37.82 15.94
CA THR A 22 -21.22 36.59 16.71
C THR A 22 -20.42 35.57 15.89
N ASP A 23 -19.31 35.14 16.49
CA ASP A 23 -18.62 33.85 16.41
C ASP A 23 -18.84 32.93 15.20
N GLU A 24 -17.73 32.79 14.49
CA GLU A 24 -17.27 31.64 13.72
C GLU A 24 -17.64 30.31 14.41
N LYS A 25 -18.53 29.52 13.78
CA LYS A 25 -18.83 28.15 14.21
C LYS A 25 -18.99 27.23 12.99
N ALA A 26 -17.99 26.37 12.81
CA ALA A 26 -18.02 25.27 11.85
C ALA A 26 -19.20 24.32 12.13
N PRO A 27 -19.84 23.73 11.10
CA PRO A 27 -20.86 22.71 11.32
C PRO A 27 -20.23 21.39 11.77
N GLN A 28 -20.50 21.02 13.02
CA GLN A 28 -20.34 19.69 13.58
C GLN A 28 -21.39 18.72 13.01
N ILE A 29 -20.99 17.49 12.73
CA ILE A 29 -21.86 16.32 12.49
C ILE A 29 -21.38 15.18 13.41
N PRO A 30 -22.29 14.35 13.98
CA PRO A 30 -22.29 14.10 15.42
C PRO A 30 -21.73 12.75 15.86
N SER A 31 -21.37 12.71 17.14
CA SER A 31 -21.12 11.52 17.94
C SER A 31 -22.39 10.68 18.13
N CYS A 32 -22.26 9.35 18.04
CA CYS A 32 -23.15 8.43 18.73
C CYS A 32 -22.41 7.14 19.11
N ASN A 33 -22.14 6.97 20.41
CA ASN A 33 -22.14 5.67 21.09
C ASN A 33 -23.43 5.65 21.93
N PRO A 34 -24.05 4.48 22.17
CA PRO A 34 -23.73 3.77 23.40
C PRO A 34 -23.69 2.23 23.29
N THR A 35 -22.73 1.66 24.02
CA THR A 35 -22.90 0.57 25.01
C THR A 35 -23.78 -0.65 24.68
N MET A 36 -23.13 -1.82 24.56
CA MET A 36 -23.50 -3.04 25.32
C MET A 36 -22.23 -3.79 25.71
N ALA A 37 -22.01 -3.87 27.02
CA ALA A 37 -21.02 -4.73 27.67
C ALA A 37 -21.62 -6.12 27.92
N PHE A 38 -20.76 -7.13 28.02
CA PHE A 38 -20.70 -8.24 29.00
C PHE A 38 -19.69 -9.27 28.43
N ALA A 39 -18.45 -9.32 28.92
CA ALA A 39 -17.97 -10.14 30.07
C ALA A 39 -17.80 -11.63 29.66
N THR A 40 -16.73 -12.38 29.97
CA THR A 40 -15.64 -12.22 30.93
C THR A 40 -14.62 -13.37 30.71
N ARG A 41 -13.31 -13.09 30.94
CA ARG A 41 -12.33 -13.88 31.77
C ARG A 41 -12.18 -15.40 31.52
N LEU A 42 -11.02 -16.06 31.49
CA LEU A 42 -9.65 -15.95 32.03
C LEU A 42 -8.78 -16.88 31.13
N LEU A 43 -7.47 -16.72 30.99
CA LEU A 43 -6.47 -17.31 31.89
C LEU A 43 -5.07 -16.81 31.52
N THR A 44 -4.47 -16.07 32.44
CA THR A 44 -3.02 -15.90 32.56
C THR A 44 -2.55 -16.90 33.60
N ARG A 45 -1.61 -17.80 33.27
CA ARG A 45 -0.47 -18.20 34.12
C ARG A 45 0.41 -19.29 33.48
N SER A 46 1.68 -18.93 33.28
CA SER A 46 2.91 -19.65 33.65
C SER A 46 3.02 -21.15 33.42
N THR A 47 3.96 -21.55 32.55
CA THR A 47 4.62 -22.87 32.59
C THR A 47 6.12 -22.73 32.29
N ARG A 48 6.87 -22.27 33.29
CA ARG A 48 8.30 -22.56 33.43
C ARG A 48 8.59 -23.03 34.86
N GLN A 49 8.37 -24.32 35.11
CA GLN A 49 8.83 -25.13 36.25
C GLN A 49 8.66 -26.59 35.76
N VAL A 50 9.69 -27.26 35.23
CA VAL A 50 10.80 -27.97 35.90
C VAL A 50 10.31 -28.99 36.95
N TYR A 51 10.41 -30.26 36.54
CA TYR A 51 10.73 -31.48 37.31
C TYR A 51 10.14 -31.69 38.70
N SER A 52 9.37 -32.78 38.84
CA SER A 52 9.65 -33.95 39.70
C SER A 52 8.36 -34.56 40.27
N GLY A 53 8.16 -35.85 40.01
CA GLY A 53 7.02 -36.62 40.49
C GLY A 53 7.03 -38.03 39.89
N GLN A 54 7.72 -38.95 40.56
CA GLN A 54 7.76 -40.38 40.22
C GLN A 54 6.36 -40.99 40.32
N SER A 55 5.81 -41.48 39.21
CA SER A 55 4.62 -42.34 39.23
C SER A 55 5.05 -43.81 39.07
N VAL A 56 4.73 -44.58 40.10
CA VAL A 56 4.87 -46.03 40.23
C VAL A 56 4.27 -46.76 39.03
N MET A 57 5.05 -47.68 38.43
CA MET A 57 4.65 -48.52 37.31
C MET A 57 3.68 -49.63 37.74
N ARG A 58 2.50 -49.72 37.11
CA ARG A 58 1.68 -50.93 36.98
C ARG A 58 1.78 -51.38 35.51
N PRO A 59 2.25 -52.60 35.20
CA PRO A 59 2.54 -53.01 33.84
C PRO A 59 1.35 -53.74 33.22
N GLU A 60 0.46 -53.04 32.51
CA GLU A 60 -0.56 -53.69 31.68
C GLU A 60 -1.13 -52.69 30.67
N CYS A 61 -0.34 -52.46 29.61
CA CYS A 61 -0.72 -52.16 28.22
C CYS A 61 0.48 -51.47 27.56
N VAL A 62 1.40 -52.28 27.03
CA VAL A 62 2.56 -51.79 26.27
C VAL A 62 2.05 -51.31 24.92
N VAL A 63 1.60 -50.06 24.84
CA VAL A 63 1.58 -49.34 23.57
C VAL A 63 3.04 -49.00 23.29
N ALA A 64 3.65 -49.80 22.43
CA ALA A 64 5.00 -49.54 21.93
C ALA A 64 5.01 -48.12 21.37
N ALA A 65 5.77 -47.23 22.02
CA ALA A 65 6.24 -46.00 21.40
C ALA A 65 6.84 -46.41 20.05
N ARG A 66 6.20 -46.02 18.95
CA ARG A 66 6.71 -46.29 17.61
C ARG A 66 8.00 -45.49 17.47
N SER A 67 9.11 -46.12 17.80
CA SER A 67 10.44 -45.72 17.37
C SER A 67 10.37 -45.55 15.85
N PHE A 68 10.53 -44.33 15.36
CA PHE A 68 10.74 -44.11 13.93
C PHE A 68 11.88 -45.03 13.49
N ALA A 69 11.58 -45.89 12.51
CA ALA A 69 12.44 -46.97 12.10
C ALA A 69 13.84 -46.43 11.72
N LYS A 70 14.80 -46.66 12.61
CA LYS A 70 16.23 -46.63 12.29
C LYS A 70 16.52 -47.84 11.40
N GLY A 71 16.15 -47.77 10.13
CA GLY A 71 16.24 -48.91 9.22
C GLY A 71 15.58 -48.80 7.85
N ALA A 72 14.89 -47.70 7.52
CA ALA A 72 14.51 -47.43 6.12
C ALA A 72 15.63 -46.62 5.45
N GLY A 73 16.51 -47.33 4.75
CA GLY A 73 17.47 -46.72 3.84
C GLY A 73 16.72 -45.87 2.79
N THR A 74 17.30 -44.71 2.50
CA THR A 74 16.86 -43.69 1.54
C THR A 74 15.51 -43.02 1.85
N ALA A 75 15.57 -41.71 2.08
CA ALA A 75 14.41 -40.83 1.99
C ALA A 75 13.67 -41.10 0.65
N PRO A 76 12.33 -41.04 0.62
CA PRO A 76 11.59 -41.13 -0.63
C PRO A 76 12.19 -40.16 -1.66
N PRO A 77 12.36 -40.57 -2.93
CA PRO A 77 12.89 -39.68 -3.96
C PRO A 77 12.05 -38.41 -4.01
N ALA A 78 12.72 -37.25 -4.06
CA ALA A 78 12.04 -35.96 -4.08
C ALA A 78 11.02 -35.92 -5.22
N LEU A 79 9.78 -35.56 -4.90
CA LEU A 79 8.76 -35.39 -5.92
C LEU A 79 9.08 -34.11 -6.70
N LYS A 80 8.68 -34.04 -7.98
CA LYS A 80 8.84 -32.82 -8.80
C LYS A 80 8.25 -31.57 -8.12
N GLY A 81 7.18 -31.75 -7.33
CA GLY A 81 6.59 -30.68 -6.52
C GLY A 81 7.52 -30.19 -5.39
N ASP A 82 8.29 -31.08 -4.77
CA ASP A 82 9.23 -30.73 -3.70
C ASP A 82 10.40 -29.90 -4.24
N GLU A 83 10.89 -30.24 -5.44
CA GLU A 83 11.95 -29.50 -6.12
C GLU A 83 11.48 -28.09 -6.52
N LEU A 84 10.26 -27.98 -7.05
CA LEU A 84 9.64 -26.69 -7.37
C LEU A 84 9.51 -25.81 -6.11
N LEU A 85 8.96 -26.36 -5.02
CA LEU A 85 8.77 -25.62 -3.78
C LEU A 85 10.11 -25.18 -3.16
N LYS A 86 11.12 -26.05 -3.17
CA LYS A 86 12.47 -25.72 -2.73
C LYS A 86 13.07 -24.61 -3.59
N GLY A 87 12.87 -24.65 -4.90
CA GLY A 87 13.30 -23.60 -5.83
C GLY A 87 12.68 -22.25 -5.48
N ILE A 88 11.35 -22.20 -5.29
CA ILE A 88 10.62 -20.98 -4.90
C ILE A 88 11.13 -20.46 -3.54
N PHE A 89 11.27 -21.34 -2.55
CA PHE A 89 11.76 -20.94 -1.23
C PHE A 89 13.16 -20.38 -1.28
N LEU A 90 14.06 -21.02 -2.04
CA LEU A 90 15.44 -20.56 -2.23
C LEU A 90 15.46 -19.19 -2.92
N GLU A 91 14.63 -18.99 -3.95
CA GLU A 91 14.51 -17.71 -4.65
C GLU A 91 14.05 -16.61 -3.68
N VAL A 92 12.97 -16.85 -2.94
CA VAL A 92 12.43 -15.89 -1.96
C VAL A 92 13.48 -15.57 -0.89
N LYS A 93 14.13 -16.60 -0.33
CA LYS A 93 15.20 -16.44 0.67
C LYS A 93 16.33 -15.57 0.12
N ASN A 94 16.83 -15.85 -1.08
CA ASN A 94 17.93 -15.10 -1.69
C ASN A 94 17.55 -13.62 -1.90
N LYS A 95 16.31 -13.34 -2.30
CA LYS A 95 15.80 -11.97 -2.45
C LYS A 95 15.76 -11.24 -1.11
N PHE A 96 15.27 -11.88 -0.05
CA PHE A 96 15.27 -11.32 1.30
C PHE A 96 16.68 -11.05 1.83
N GLU A 97 17.59 -12.02 1.72
CA GLU A 97 18.98 -11.88 2.16
C GLU A 97 19.70 -10.76 1.39
N THR A 98 19.42 -10.62 0.09
CA THR A 98 19.99 -9.55 -0.73
C THR A 98 19.50 -8.17 -0.29
N ALA A 99 18.19 -8.00 -0.06
CA ALA A 99 17.61 -6.74 0.41
C ALA A 99 18.15 -6.36 1.80
N ILE A 100 18.14 -7.30 2.76
CA ILE A 100 18.70 -7.10 4.10
C ILE A 100 20.19 -6.76 4.04
N GLY A 101 20.94 -7.41 3.15
CA GLY A 101 22.37 -7.16 2.95
C GLY A 101 22.68 -5.74 2.48
N VAL A 102 21.74 -5.05 1.83
CA VAL A 102 21.84 -3.62 1.51
C VAL A 102 21.52 -2.77 2.74
N ILE A 103 20.39 -3.05 3.40
CA ILE A 103 19.92 -2.27 4.56
C ILE A 103 20.93 -2.31 5.71
N ARG A 104 21.63 -3.44 5.93
CA ARG A 104 22.70 -3.56 6.95
C ARG A 104 23.92 -2.69 6.70
N LYS A 105 24.15 -2.21 5.47
CA LYS A 105 25.34 -1.41 5.13
C LYS A 105 25.10 0.07 5.32
N GLU A 106 23.89 0.52 5.01
CA GLU A 106 23.51 1.92 5.00
C GLU A 106 23.02 2.37 6.39
N LYS A 107 23.52 3.52 6.86
CA LYS A 107 23.01 4.11 8.11
C LYS A 107 21.76 4.94 7.77
N ILE A 108 20.61 4.47 8.22
CA ILE A 108 19.32 5.15 7.99
C ILE A 108 19.03 6.09 9.15
N THR A 109 18.81 7.37 8.84
CA THR A 109 18.32 8.35 9.82
C THR A 109 16.79 8.28 9.91
N ILE A 110 16.25 7.98 11.10
CA ILE A 110 14.80 7.88 11.32
C ILE A 110 14.21 9.29 11.55
N ASP A 111 13.97 10.01 10.46
CA ASP A 111 13.39 11.37 10.53
C ASP A 111 12.37 11.60 9.38
N PRO A 112 11.09 11.23 9.57
CA PRO A 112 10.07 11.36 8.52
C PRO A 112 9.72 12.81 8.18
N ASP A 113 10.06 13.77 9.07
CA ASP A 113 9.78 15.19 8.90
C ASP A 113 10.87 15.91 8.10
N ASN A 114 12.04 15.27 7.95
CA ASN A 114 13.17 15.79 7.17
C ASN A 114 13.16 15.24 5.73
N PRO A 115 12.92 16.08 4.70
CA PRO A 115 12.87 15.62 3.31
C PRO A 115 14.17 14.94 2.83
N ALA A 116 15.32 15.35 3.35
CA ALA A 116 16.60 14.74 2.97
C ALA A 116 16.73 13.30 3.49
N ALA A 117 16.31 13.05 4.73
CA ALA A 117 16.30 11.71 5.32
C ALA A 117 15.30 10.78 4.61
N VAL A 118 14.12 11.31 4.24
CA VAL A 118 13.13 10.57 3.44
C VAL A 118 13.70 10.21 2.06
N ALA A 119 14.36 11.15 1.38
CA ALA A 119 14.97 10.90 0.07
C ALA A 119 16.12 9.88 0.13
N GLU A 120 16.96 9.96 1.16
CA GLU A 120 18.02 8.99 1.42
C GLU A 120 17.44 7.59 1.65
N TYR A 121 16.46 7.47 2.53
CA TYR A 121 15.78 6.20 2.80
C TYR A 121 15.10 5.62 1.55
N ALA A 122 14.41 6.45 0.76
CA ALA A 122 13.81 6.05 -0.51
C ALA A 122 14.87 5.48 -1.46
N LYS A 123 16.05 6.11 -1.54
CA LYS A 123 17.17 5.63 -2.37
C LYS A 123 17.72 4.29 -1.88
N VAL A 124 17.86 4.10 -0.57
CA VAL A 124 18.29 2.81 0.03
C VAL A 124 17.28 1.71 -0.29
N MET A 125 15.98 1.98 -0.10
CA MET A 125 14.92 1.01 -0.37
C MET A 125 14.80 0.67 -1.85
N LYS A 126 14.94 1.66 -2.73
CA LYS A 126 15.04 1.46 -4.18
C LYS A 126 16.23 0.57 -4.55
N THR A 127 17.41 0.85 -4.01
CA THR A 127 18.61 0.06 -4.26
C THR A 127 18.46 -1.37 -3.75
N ALA A 128 17.86 -1.56 -2.58
CA ALA A 128 17.56 -2.89 -2.02
C ALA A 128 16.59 -3.66 -2.92
N ARG A 129 15.52 -3.01 -3.38
CA ARG A 129 14.51 -3.55 -4.30
C ARG A 129 15.13 -3.99 -5.63
N GLU A 130 15.92 -3.11 -6.26
CA GLU A 130 16.60 -3.38 -7.54
C GLU A 130 17.60 -4.54 -7.41
N LYS A 131 18.46 -4.54 -6.38
CA LYS A 131 19.42 -5.62 -6.16
C LYS A 131 18.76 -6.97 -5.86
N ALA A 132 17.63 -6.95 -5.15
CA ALA A 132 16.84 -8.15 -4.89
C ALA A 132 15.97 -8.57 -6.09
N ASN A 133 16.08 -7.90 -7.24
CA ASN A 133 15.26 -8.17 -8.44
C ASN A 133 13.76 -8.20 -8.10
N LEU A 134 13.32 -7.21 -7.32
CA LEU A 134 11.94 -7.00 -6.94
C LEU A 134 11.32 -5.92 -7.84
N PHE A 135 10.08 -6.15 -8.26
CA PHE A 135 9.36 -5.20 -9.10
C PHE A 135 9.20 -3.83 -8.44
N SER A 136 9.32 -2.78 -9.23
CA SER A 136 8.79 -1.46 -8.88
C SER A 136 7.27 -1.51 -8.76
N GLU A 137 6.66 -0.43 -8.24
CA GLU A 137 5.21 -0.35 -8.13
C GLU A 137 4.55 -0.34 -9.51
N SER A 138 5.10 0.43 -10.44
CA SER A 138 4.71 0.45 -11.85
C SER A 138 4.86 -0.92 -12.53
N GLU A 139 5.97 -1.63 -12.32
CA GLU A 139 6.19 -2.98 -12.85
C GLU A 139 5.20 -3.99 -12.27
N ARG A 140 4.92 -3.90 -10.96
CA ARG A 140 3.94 -4.78 -10.28
C ARG A 140 2.52 -4.56 -10.81
N ILE A 141 2.15 -3.31 -11.07
CA ILE A 141 0.87 -2.97 -11.71
C ILE A 141 0.82 -3.56 -13.11
N LYS A 142 1.85 -3.32 -13.92
CA LYS A 142 1.95 -3.85 -15.30
C LYS A 142 1.84 -5.38 -15.32
N TYR A 143 2.63 -6.07 -14.50
CA TYR A 143 2.60 -7.53 -14.38
C TYR A 143 1.20 -8.05 -14.03
N THR A 144 0.52 -7.40 -13.09
CA THR A 144 -0.84 -7.81 -12.68
C THR A 144 -1.86 -7.62 -13.79
N ILE A 145 -1.75 -6.52 -14.55
CA ILE A 145 -2.61 -6.27 -15.71
C ILE A 145 -2.37 -7.35 -16.76
N GLU A 146 -1.12 -7.58 -17.14
CA GLU A 146 -0.74 -8.56 -18.16
C GLU A 146 -1.20 -9.96 -17.76
N SER A 147 -0.89 -10.42 -16.54
CA SER A 147 -1.25 -11.76 -16.09
C SER A 147 -2.76 -12.01 -16.04
N ARG A 148 -3.56 -10.97 -15.76
CA ARG A 148 -5.03 -11.10 -15.65
C ARG A 148 -5.77 -10.87 -16.95
N THR A 149 -5.09 -10.35 -17.97
CA THR A 149 -5.74 -9.94 -19.22
C THR A 149 -5.14 -10.56 -20.46
N GLN A 150 -4.09 -11.40 -20.33
CA GLN A 150 -3.39 -12.02 -21.47
C GLN A 150 -4.33 -12.74 -22.45
N ASP A 151 -5.35 -13.44 -21.93
CA ASP A 151 -6.25 -14.30 -22.72
C ASP A 151 -7.51 -13.58 -23.20
N ILE A 152 -7.65 -12.28 -22.91
CA ILE A 152 -8.83 -11.49 -23.27
C ILE A 152 -8.67 -10.97 -24.71
N PRO A 153 -9.52 -11.36 -25.68
CA PRO A 153 -9.31 -11.03 -27.08
C PRO A 153 -9.88 -9.66 -27.49
N ASP A 154 -10.94 -9.18 -26.83
CA ASP A 154 -11.64 -7.95 -27.18
C ASP A 154 -11.33 -6.79 -26.20
N ALA A 155 -11.49 -5.55 -26.68
CA ALA A 155 -11.16 -4.35 -25.93
C ALA A 155 -12.15 -4.06 -24.80
N ARG A 156 -13.44 -4.40 -24.94
CA ARG A 156 -14.46 -4.12 -23.91
C ARG A 156 -14.21 -4.97 -22.67
N SER A 157 -14.08 -6.29 -22.85
CA SER A 157 -13.76 -7.21 -21.77
C SER A 157 -12.44 -6.85 -21.09
N TYR A 158 -11.46 -6.34 -21.85
CA TYR A 158 -10.20 -5.86 -21.30
C TYR A 158 -10.38 -4.64 -20.38
N LEU A 159 -11.14 -3.62 -20.80
CA LEU A 159 -11.42 -2.44 -19.96
C LEU A 159 -12.22 -2.82 -18.70
N LEU A 160 -13.17 -3.73 -18.81
CA LEU A 160 -13.90 -4.25 -17.64
C LEU A 160 -12.97 -4.99 -16.67
N ALA A 161 -12.02 -5.79 -17.17
CA ALA A 161 -11.02 -6.43 -16.34
C ALA A 161 -10.09 -5.42 -15.65
N LEU A 162 -9.71 -4.32 -16.32
CA LEU A 162 -8.95 -3.24 -15.70
C LEU A 162 -9.72 -2.58 -14.54
N LYS A 163 -11.02 -2.33 -14.74
CA LYS A 163 -11.91 -1.83 -13.69
C LYS A 163 -11.96 -2.77 -12.50
N ASP A 164 -12.11 -4.06 -12.73
CA ASP A 164 -12.11 -5.06 -11.66
C ASP A 164 -10.79 -5.10 -10.90
N ILE A 165 -9.65 -4.96 -11.61
CA ILE A 165 -8.32 -4.87 -10.98
C ILE A 165 -8.23 -3.62 -10.09
N ARG A 166 -8.68 -2.46 -10.57
CA ARG A 166 -8.68 -1.21 -9.81
C ARG A 166 -9.52 -1.33 -8.55
N VAL A 167 -10.78 -1.78 -8.67
CA VAL A 167 -11.73 -1.92 -7.55
C VAL A 167 -11.21 -2.91 -6.51
N LYS A 168 -10.68 -4.08 -6.93
CA LYS A 168 -10.09 -5.06 -6.01
C LYS A 168 -8.85 -4.54 -5.28
N ARG A 169 -8.18 -3.51 -5.80
CA ARG A 169 -7.05 -2.82 -5.15
C ARG A 169 -7.50 -1.64 -4.29
N GLY A 170 -8.80 -1.38 -4.17
CA GLY A 170 -9.33 -0.27 -3.37
C GLY A 170 -9.04 1.12 -3.96
N LEU A 171 -8.67 1.20 -5.24
CA LEU A 171 -8.39 2.46 -5.91
C LEU A 171 -9.70 3.08 -6.40
N VAL A 172 -9.95 4.35 -6.09
CA VAL A 172 -11.15 5.08 -6.53
C VAL A 172 -10.87 5.79 -7.86
N ASP A 173 -11.85 5.81 -8.77
CA ASP A 173 -11.76 6.55 -10.04
C ASP A 173 -12.32 7.96 -9.83
N GLU A 174 -11.52 8.79 -9.16
CA GLU A 174 -11.91 10.16 -8.82
C GLU A 174 -12.09 11.04 -10.06
N LEU A 175 -11.39 10.71 -11.15
CA LEU A 175 -11.41 11.47 -12.40
C LEU A 175 -12.51 11.01 -13.37
N GLY A 176 -13.21 9.91 -13.06
CA GLY A 176 -14.18 9.30 -13.97
C GLY A 176 -13.53 8.81 -15.28
N ALA A 177 -12.24 8.47 -15.24
CA ALA A 177 -11.47 8.07 -16.42
C ALA A 177 -12.04 6.80 -17.06
N GLU A 178 -12.58 5.87 -16.26
CA GLU A 178 -13.16 4.62 -16.76
C GLU A 178 -14.40 4.86 -17.62
N ALA A 179 -15.29 5.74 -17.17
CA ALA A 179 -16.48 6.09 -17.94
C ALA A 179 -16.07 6.73 -19.28
N MET A 180 -15.11 7.65 -19.26
CA MET A 180 -14.60 8.29 -20.48
C MET A 180 -13.91 7.29 -21.43
N MET A 181 -13.18 6.30 -20.90
CA MET A 181 -12.57 5.23 -21.70
C MET A 181 -13.62 4.30 -22.33
N MET A 182 -14.67 3.96 -21.59
CA MET A 182 -15.78 3.16 -22.13
C MET A 182 -16.56 3.92 -23.21
N ASP A 183 -16.84 5.21 -22.99
CA ASP A 183 -17.48 6.08 -23.98
C ASP A 183 -16.63 6.21 -25.27
N ALA A 184 -15.30 6.30 -25.12
CA ALA A 184 -14.37 6.30 -26.23
C ALA A 184 -14.41 4.98 -27.01
N LEU A 185 -14.44 3.85 -26.32
CA LEU A 185 -14.59 2.53 -26.95
C LEU A 185 -15.92 2.40 -27.69
N ASP A 186 -17.02 2.84 -27.08
CA ASP A 186 -18.35 2.80 -27.68
C ASP A 186 -18.42 3.59 -29.00
N LYS A 187 -17.72 4.73 -29.08
CA LYS A 187 -17.60 5.49 -30.35
C LYS A 187 -16.89 4.70 -31.42
N VAL A 188 -15.73 4.13 -31.10
CA VAL A 188 -14.93 3.35 -32.06
C VAL A 188 -15.71 2.12 -32.55
N GLU A 189 -16.39 1.41 -31.66
CA GLU A 189 -17.17 0.24 -32.06
C GLU A 189 -18.41 0.61 -32.89
N LYS A 190 -19.05 1.75 -32.63
CA LYS A 190 -20.13 2.27 -33.49
C LYS A 190 -19.64 2.58 -34.90
N GLU A 191 -18.45 3.17 -35.02
CA GLU A 191 -17.81 3.43 -36.33
C GLU A 191 -17.45 2.12 -37.05
N LEU A 192 -16.93 1.13 -36.32
CA LEU A 192 -16.54 -0.17 -36.87
C LEU A 192 -17.74 -1.11 -37.13
N LYS A 193 -18.91 -0.83 -36.53
CA LYS A 193 -20.12 -1.69 -36.52
C LYS A 193 -19.87 -3.11 -36.03
N LYS A 194 -18.83 -3.32 -35.22
CA LYS A 194 -18.44 -4.60 -34.62
C LYS A 194 -17.65 -4.37 -33.34
N PRO A 195 -17.59 -5.35 -32.42
CA PRO A 195 -16.71 -5.30 -31.27
C PRO A 195 -15.24 -5.15 -31.69
N LEU A 196 -14.48 -4.35 -30.94
CA LEU A 196 -13.07 -4.12 -31.24
C LEU A 196 -12.21 -5.23 -30.66
N LEU A 197 -11.50 -5.97 -31.52
CA LEU A 197 -10.50 -6.95 -31.10
C LEU A 197 -9.15 -6.29 -30.82
N ARG A 198 -8.43 -6.75 -29.79
CA ARG A 198 -7.11 -6.21 -29.39
C ARG A 198 -6.01 -6.47 -30.40
N ASN A 199 -6.20 -7.45 -31.30
CA ASN A 199 -5.28 -7.71 -32.42
C ASN A 199 -5.60 -6.88 -33.67
N ASP A 200 -6.71 -6.13 -33.71
CA ASP A 200 -7.05 -5.23 -34.82
C ASP A 200 -6.22 -3.95 -34.72
N LYS A 201 -5.09 -3.93 -35.43
CA LYS A 201 -4.16 -2.81 -35.44
C LYS A 201 -4.81 -1.47 -35.84
N LYS A 202 -5.77 -1.48 -36.77
CA LYS A 202 -6.43 -0.26 -37.25
C LYS A 202 -7.45 0.25 -36.24
N GLY A 203 -8.31 -0.64 -35.73
CA GLY A 203 -9.29 -0.28 -34.71
C GLY A 203 -8.62 0.17 -33.40
N MET A 204 -7.55 -0.50 -32.98
CA MET A 204 -6.79 -0.10 -31.79
C MET A 204 -6.08 1.24 -31.94
N ALA A 205 -5.68 1.62 -33.17
CA ALA A 205 -5.13 2.95 -33.42
C ALA A 205 -6.19 4.05 -33.26
N LEU A 206 -7.43 3.80 -33.70
CA LEU A 206 -8.57 4.71 -33.47
C LEU A 206 -8.87 4.84 -31.97
N LEU A 207 -8.92 3.72 -31.25
CA LEU A 207 -9.14 3.72 -29.80
C LEU A 207 -8.03 4.49 -29.06
N LYS A 208 -6.77 4.29 -29.45
CA LYS A 208 -5.65 5.01 -28.87
C LYS A 208 -5.78 6.52 -29.08
N ALA A 209 -6.20 6.96 -30.28
CA ALA A 209 -6.42 8.37 -30.56
C ALA A 209 -7.56 8.98 -29.71
N GLU A 210 -8.64 8.22 -29.45
CA GLU A 210 -9.68 8.66 -28.51
C GLU A 210 -9.17 8.71 -27.06
N PHE A 211 -8.36 7.73 -26.64
CA PHE A 211 -7.73 7.76 -25.31
C PHE A 211 -6.75 8.91 -25.14
N ASP A 212 -6.00 9.29 -26.18
CA ASP A 212 -5.12 10.47 -26.13
C ASP A 212 -5.93 11.75 -25.88
N LYS A 213 -7.14 11.88 -26.46
CA LYS A 213 -8.07 12.99 -26.16
C LYS A 213 -8.57 12.96 -24.72
N VAL A 214 -8.88 11.78 -24.19
CA VAL A 214 -9.28 11.59 -22.78
C VAL A 214 -8.14 11.99 -21.85
N ASN A 215 -6.92 11.50 -22.12
CA ASN A 215 -5.72 11.83 -21.35
C ASN A 215 -5.46 13.34 -21.34
N GLN A 216 -5.58 14.02 -22.48
CA GLN A 216 -5.46 15.48 -22.56
C GLN A 216 -6.49 16.20 -21.68
N LYS A 217 -7.76 15.76 -21.68
CA LYS A 217 -8.82 16.35 -20.84
C LYS A 217 -8.55 16.15 -19.35
N LEU A 218 -7.98 15.01 -18.99
CA LEU A 218 -7.64 14.69 -17.59
C LEU A 218 -6.28 15.26 -17.15
N GLY A 219 -5.54 15.93 -18.05
CA GLY A 219 -4.19 16.41 -17.77
C GLY A 219 -3.18 15.29 -17.55
N ILE A 220 -3.47 14.07 -18.02
CA ILE A 220 -2.60 12.90 -17.89
C ILE A 220 -1.61 12.89 -19.05
N ARG A 221 -0.32 12.88 -18.72
CA ARG A 221 0.76 12.77 -19.70
C ARG A 221 1.57 11.52 -19.40
N ARG A 222 1.85 10.73 -20.43
CA ARG A 222 2.59 9.46 -20.27
C ARG A 222 4.03 9.72 -19.84
N GLU A 223 4.56 10.86 -20.24
CA GLU A 223 5.92 11.33 -19.96
C GLU A 223 6.12 11.63 -18.47
N ASP A 224 5.05 11.93 -17.73
CA ASP A 224 5.11 12.21 -16.29
C ASP A 224 5.12 10.93 -15.44
N LEU A 225 4.97 9.75 -16.04
CA LEU A 225 4.93 8.47 -15.30
C LEU A 225 6.16 8.24 -14.39
N PRO A 226 7.42 8.49 -14.84
CA PRO A 226 8.59 8.36 -13.96
C PRO A 226 8.53 9.30 -12.76
N LYS A 227 8.01 10.52 -12.96
CA LYS A 227 7.85 11.51 -11.90
C LYS A 227 6.82 11.05 -10.86
N TYR A 228 5.71 10.45 -11.29
CA TYR A 228 4.72 9.89 -10.37
C TYR A 228 5.27 8.72 -9.58
N GLU A 229 6.08 7.86 -10.21
CA GLU A 229 6.76 6.75 -9.52
C GLU A 229 7.71 7.28 -8.44
N GLU A 230 8.55 8.27 -8.76
CA GLU A 230 9.46 8.89 -7.78
C GLU A 230 8.70 9.53 -6.61
N GLN A 231 7.61 10.25 -6.88
CA GLN A 231 6.76 10.81 -5.83
C GLN A 231 6.11 9.74 -4.97
N LEU A 232 5.72 8.61 -5.55
CA LEU A 232 5.17 7.48 -4.82
C LEU A 232 6.24 6.82 -3.94
N GLU A 233 7.45 6.61 -4.46
CA GLU A 233 8.59 6.08 -3.70
C GLU A 233 8.89 6.95 -2.48
N LEU A 234 8.85 8.28 -2.62
CA LEU A 234 9.03 9.22 -1.49
C LEU A 234 7.90 9.14 -0.45
N LYS A 235 6.64 9.02 -0.89
CA LYS A 235 5.49 8.88 0.03
C LYS A 235 5.55 7.58 0.82
N ILE A 236 5.91 6.47 0.15
CA ILE A 236 6.09 5.17 0.79
C ILE A 236 7.23 5.24 1.80
N ALA A 237 8.38 5.82 1.40
CA ALA A 237 9.53 6.03 2.27
C ALA A 237 9.17 6.82 3.53
N LYS A 238 8.43 7.92 3.38
CA LYS A 238 7.97 8.72 4.52
C LYS A 238 7.08 7.90 5.46
N ALA A 239 6.07 7.22 4.92
CA ALA A 239 5.15 6.41 5.74
C ALA A 239 5.87 5.28 6.49
N GLN A 240 6.86 4.63 5.86
CA GLN A 240 7.68 3.61 6.50
C GLN A 240 8.57 4.20 7.61
N LEU A 241 9.14 5.40 7.41
CA LEU A 241 9.89 6.09 8.46
C LEU A 241 9.00 6.53 9.62
N GLU A 242 7.75 6.94 9.36
CA GLU A 242 6.76 7.23 10.41
C GLU A 242 6.44 5.98 11.24
N GLU A 243 6.25 4.83 10.59
CA GLU A 243 6.03 3.56 11.26
C GLU A 243 7.24 3.12 12.08
N LEU A 244 8.46 3.24 11.54
CA LEU A 244 9.71 2.97 12.26
C LEU A 244 9.89 3.88 13.47
N LYS A 245 9.61 5.19 13.33
CA LYS A 245 9.66 6.16 14.42
C LYS A 245 8.67 5.77 15.52
N LYS A 246 7.44 5.44 15.15
CA LYS A 246 6.40 5.01 16.09
C LYS A 246 6.83 3.74 16.85
N GLY A 247 7.28 2.72 16.15
CA GLY A 247 7.74 1.47 16.77
C GLY A 247 8.93 1.68 17.72
N ALA A 248 9.89 2.53 17.33
CA ALA A 248 11.04 2.88 18.17
C ALA A 248 10.61 3.61 19.46
N VAL A 249 9.72 4.61 19.35
CA VAL A 249 9.18 5.33 20.51
C VAL A 249 8.43 4.39 21.44
N GLU A 250 7.53 3.55 20.91
CA GLU A 250 6.78 2.59 21.71
C GLU A 250 7.69 1.61 22.46
N ALA A 251 8.75 1.12 21.81
CA ALA A 251 9.74 0.24 22.42
C ALA A 251 10.53 0.95 23.54
N MET A 252 11.00 2.17 23.29
CA MET A 252 11.72 2.98 24.27
C MET A 252 10.86 3.33 25.49
N GLU A 253 9.62 3.76 25.29
CA GLU A 253 8.67 4.04 26.37
C GLU A 253 8.36 2.79 27.20
N THR A 254 8.25 1.64 26.54
CA THR A 254 8.04 0.35 27.23
C THR A 254 9.25 -0.03 28.07
N GLN A 255 10.47 0.21 27.56
CA GLN A 255 11.69 -0.03 28.31
C GLN A 255 11.82 0.88 29.53
N LYS A 256 11.51 2.18 29.39
CA LYS A 256 11.55 3.15 30.49
C LYS A 256 10.62 2.80 31.67
N LYS A 257 9.55 2.03 31.43
CA LYS A 257 8.64 1.59 32.50
C LYS A 257 9.27 0.59 33.47
N ARG A 258 10.37 -0.08 33.09
CA ARG A 258 11.08 -1.04 33.95
C ARG A 258 11.90 -0.29 35.00
N ASP A 259 11.84 -0.76 36.25
CA ASP A 259 12.49 -0.12 37.40
C ASP A 259 14.00 0.16 37.17
N GLU A 260 14.66 -0.72 36.41
CA GLU A 260 16.08 -0.64 36.05
C GLU A 260 16.44 0.59 35.19
N PHE A 261 15.48 1.15 34.44
CA PHE A 261 15.71 2.17 33.41
C PHE A 261 14.87 3.44 33.62
N LYS A 262 14.22 3.60 34.78
CA LYS A 262 13.31 4.72 35.05
C LYS A 262 14.00 6.09 35.05
N ASP A 263 15.24 6.11 35.51
CA ASP A 263 16.05 7.32 35.66
C ASP A 263 16.95 7.61 34.44
N GLU A 264 16.94 6.70 33.44
CA GLU A 264 17.70 6.89 32.20
C GLU A 264 16.98 7.84 31.23
N GLU A 265 17.77 8.72 30.61
CA GLU A 265 17.29 9.57 29.53
C GLU A 265 17.06 8.75 28.26
N LEU A 266 15.90 8.93 27.62
CA LEU A 266 15.61 8.21 26.39
C LEU A 266 16.45 8.79 25.25
N PRO A 267 17.15 7.95 24.47
CA PRO A 267 17.88 8.42 23.31
C PRO A 267 16.92 8.98 22.26
N ASP A 268 17.38 9.97 21.48
CA ASP A 268 16.63 10.46 20.34
C ASP A 268 16.50 9.35 19.28
N VAL A 269 15.30 9.17 18.72
CA VAL A 269 15.01 8.22 17.65
C VAL A 269 15.96 8.42 16.45
N LYS A 270 16.34 9.67 16.17
CA LYS A 270 17.26 10.02 15.07
C LYS A 270 18.68 9.48 15.28
N SER A 271 19.06 9.23 16.53
CA SER A 271 20.37 8.69 16.89
C SER A 271 20.45 7.17 16.78
N LEU A 272 19.29 6.48 16.69
CA LEU A 272 19.24 5.03 16.60
C LEU A 272 19.82 4.54 15.28
N ASP A 273 20.60 3.47 15.37
CA ASP A 273 21.15 2.79 14.21
C ASP A 273 20.40 1.47 13.99
N ILE A 274 19.53 1.45 12.97
CA ILE A 274 18.71 0.30 12.61
C ILE A 274 19.57 -0.96 12.37
N ARG A 275 20.83 -0.80 11.95
CA ARG A 275 21.75 -1.91 11.70
C ARG A 275 22.01 -2.77 12.93
N ASN A 276 21.85 -2.22 14.13
CA ASN A 276 21.99 -2.96 15.39
C ASN A 276 20.82 -3.91 15.68
N PHE A 277 19.74 -3.83 14.90
CA PHE A 277 18.50 -4.57 15.12
C PHE A 277 18.15 -5.56 13.99
N ILE A 278 18.98 -5.65 12.94
CA ILE A 278 18.79 -6.50 11.75
C ILE A 278 19.86 -7.59 11.68
#